data_AF-A0A817HV44-F1
#
_entry.id   AF-A0A817HV44-F1
#
_cell.length_a   1.000
_cell.length_b   1.000
_cell.length_c   1.000
_cell.angle_alpha   90.00
_cell.angle_beta   90.00
_cell.angle_gamma   90.00
#
_symmetry.space_group_name_H-M   'P 1'
#
loop_
_entity.id
_entity.type
_entity.pdbx_description
1 polymer ?
#
loop_
_entity_poly.entity_id
_entity_poly.type
_entity_poly.pdbx_seq_one_letter_code
_entity_poly.pdbx_strand_id
1 'polypeptide(L)'
;EDEMFFVVNGSLQFYVDGKQFCANAGTTVYIPRYVIQSVRNINSKPTHVQILFLPSGREDFLEKVSIINDNPPINATQANQLALQYGQVNLGEISNWEDLNCVS
;
A
#
# COMPACT_ATOMS: atom_id res chain seq x y z
N GLU A 1 -10.03 -0.51 4.81
CA GLU A 1 -9.79 -0.17 6.22
C GLU A 1 -9.28 1.27 6.27
N ASP A 2 -9.15 1.85 7.45
CA ASP A 2 -8.33 3.06 7.61
C ASP A 2 -6.87 2.62 7.75
N GLU A 3 -5.94 3.36 7.15
CA GLU A 3 -4.51 3.06 7.14
C GLU A 3 -3.70 4.28 7.60
N MET A 4 -2.66 4.07 8.41
CA MET A 4 -1.67 5.09 8.74
C MET A 4 -0.28 4.60 8.39
N PHE A 5 0.44 5.38 7.59
CA PHE A 5 1.82 5.11 7.21
C PHE A 5 2.73 6.12 7.92
N PHE A 6 3.63 5.64 8.77
CA PHE A 6 4.70 6.46 9.33
C PHE A 6 6.03 6.11 8.66
N VAL A 7 6.59 7.06 7.91
CA VAL A 7 7.86 6.88 7.20
C VAL A 7 9.00 7.02 8.21
N VAL A 8 9.65 5.90 8.55
CA VAL A 8 10.75 5.87 9.52
C VAL A 8 12.06 6.35 8.88
N ASN A 9 12.34 5.89 7.65
CA ASN A 9 13.54 6.24 6.90
C ASN A 9 13.26 6.12 5.39
N GLY A 10 13.82 7.00 4.57
CA GLY A 10 13.62 7.06 3.13
C GLY A 10 12.44 7.96 2.74
N SER A 11 11.86 7.69 1.58
CA SER A 11 10.68 8.38 1.08
C SER A 11 9.76 7.42 0.32
N LEU A 12 8.48 7.75 0.30
CA LEU A 12 7.44 7.04 -0.46
C LEU A 12 6.65 8.03 -1.29
N GLN A 13 6.23 7.60 -2.47
CA GLN A 13 5.23 8.31 -3.25
C GLN A 13 3.86 7.68 -2.99
N PHE A 14 2.92 8.53 -2.62
CA PHE A 14 1.53 8.16 -2.41
C PHE A 14 0.68 8.68 -3.56
N TYR A 15 -0.31 7.89 -3.93
CA TYR A 15 -1.50 8.33 -4.64
C TYR A 15 -2.68 8.13 -3.69
N VAL A 16 -3.41 9.20 -3.37
CA VAL A 16 -4.58 9.16 -2.49
C VAL A 16 -5.64 10.06 -3.09
N ASP A 17 -6.79 9.49 -3.43
CA ASP A 17 -7.95 10.23 -3.96
C ASP A 17 -7.61 11.17 -5.14
N GLY A 18 -6.90 10.65 -6.14
CA GLY A 18 -6.52 11.44 -7.32
C GLY A 18 -5.32 12.38 -7.12
N LYS A 19 -4.74 12.46 -5.92
CA LYS A 19 -3.59 13.32 -5.61
C LYS A 19 -2.33 12.51 -5.41
N GLN A 20 -1.22 13.03 -5.91
CA GLN A 20 0.11 12.46 -5.72
C GLN A 20 0.97 13.35 -4.84
N PHE A 21 1.71 12.75 -3.91
CA PHE A 21 2.65 13.47 -3.06
C PHE A 21 3.74 12.54 -2.52
N CYS A 22 4.86 13.14 -2.12
CA CYS A 22 5.95 12.44 -1.45
C CYS A 22 5.81 12.57 0.06
N ALA A 23 6.08 11.49 0.78
CA ALA A 23 6.24 11.47 2.23
C ALA A 23 7.67 11.06 2.58
N ASN A 24 8.40 11.94 3.26
CA ASN A 24 9.77 11.73 3.70
C ASN A 24 9.81 11.23 5.14
N ALA A 25 10.98 10.78 5.61
CA ALA A 25 11.19 10.36 6.99
C ALA A 25 10.61 11.35 8.01
N GLY A 26 9.90 10.83 9.02
CA GLY A 26 9.17 11.61 10.02
C GLY A 26 7.74 11.99 9.62
N THR A 27 7.30 11.72 8.38
CA THR A 27 5.94 12.01 7.92
C THR A 27 4.97 10.88 8.27
N THR A 28 3.80 11.23 8.79
CA THR A 28 2.65 10.32 8.91
C THR A 28 1.60 10.66 7.85
N VAL A 29 1.17 9.65 7.09
CA VAL A 29 0.07 9.75 6.12
C VAL A 29 -1.11 8.94 6.65
N TYR A 30 -2.26 9.59 6.86
CA TYR A 30 -3.52 8.93 7.19
C TYR A 30 -4.40 8.82 5.96
N ILE A 31 -4.91 7.61 5.70
CA ILE A 31 -5.79 7.29 4.59
C ILE A 31 -7.06 6.67 5.16
N PRO A 32 -8.20 7.36 5.08
CA PRO A 32 -9.46 6.80 5.58
C PRO A 32 -9.97 5.69 4.66
N ARG A 33 -10.81 4.79 5.20
CA ARG A 33 -11.49 3.77 4.41
C ARG A 33 -12.27 4.35 3.24
N TYR A 34 -12.43 3.53 2.21
CA TYR A 34 -13.14 3.84 0.96
C TYR A 34 -12.47 4.93 0.10
N VAL A 35 -11.23 5.30 0.42
CA VAL A 35 -10.38 6.11 -0.44
C VAL A 35 -9.52 5.23 -1.31
N ILE A 36 -9.49 5.53 -2.61
CA ILE A 36 -8.58 4.89 -3.56
C ILE A 36 -7.16 5.33 -3.21
N GLN A 37 -6.30 4.34 -2.94
CA GLN A 37 -4.91 4.60 -2.61
C GLN A 37 -3.98 3.63 -3.33
N SER A 38 -2.75 4.08 -3.56
CA SER A 38 -1.62 3.21 -3.85
C SER A 38 -0.33 3.89 -3.36
N VAL A 39 0.66 3.10 -2.97
CA VAL A 39 1.94 3.56 -2.42
C VAL A 39 3.08 2.83 -3.12
N ARG A 40 4.15 3.57 -3.44
CA ARG A 40 5.35 2.98 -4.05
C ARG A 40 6.62 3.63 -3.55
N ASN A 41 7.68 2.82 -3.48
CA ASN A 41 9.04 3.33 -3.39
C ASN A 41 9.60 3.48 -4.81
N ILE A 42 9.84 4.70 -5.24
CA ILE A 42 10.41 5.04 -6.55
C ILE A 42 11.94 5.22 -6.51
N ASN A 43 12.55 5.06 -5.34
CA ASN A 43 13.98 5.22 -5.16
C ASN A 43 14.72 3.89 -5.29
N SER A 44 16.02 3.96 -5.56
CA SER A 44 16.90 2.78 -5.63
C SER A 44 17.28 2.20 -4.25
N LYS A 45 16.92 2.89 -3.16
CA LYS A 45 17.21 2.47 -1.78
C LYS A 45 15.94 2.01 -1.07
N PRO A 46 16.03 1.02 -0.16
CA PRO A 46 14.91 0.60 0.67
C PRO A 46 14.37 1.74 1.56
N THR A 47 13.06 1.81 1.70
CA THR A 47 12.34 2.69 2.63
C THR A 47 11.79 1.86 3.79
N HIS A 48 11.94 2.34 5.01
CA HIS A 48 11.35 1.72 6.21
C HIS A 48 10.09 2.47 6.60
N VAL A 49 8.98 1.75 6.75
CA VAL A 49 7.66 2.30 7.06
C VAL A 49 6.98 1.45 8.11
N GLN A 50 6.30 2.09 9.05
CA GLN A 50 5.36 1.44 9.94
C GLN A 50 3.95 1.68 9.41
N ILE A 51 3.15 0.62 9.28
CA ILE A 51 1.76 0.70 8.80
C ILE A 51 0.85 0.26 9.95
N LEU A 52 -0.17 1.06 10.25
CA LEU A 52 -1.23 0.72 11.19
C LEU A 52 -2.54 0.58 10.43
N PHE A 53 -3.29 -0.48 10.71
CA PHE A 53 -4.59 -0.77 10.12
C PHE A 53 -5.69 -0.63 11.18
N LEU A 54 -6.81 -0.01 10.81
CA LEU A 54 -7.93 0.25 11.71
C LEU A 54 -9.29 -0.06 11.01
N PRO A 55 -10.18 -0.85 11.64
CA PRO A 55 -9.93 -1.68 12.83
C PRO A 55 -8.90 -2.79 12.54
N SER A 56 -8.49 -3.53 13.58
CA SER A 56 -7.61 -4.72 13.43
C SER A 56 -8.24 -5.80 12.56
N GLY A 57 -7.42 -6.73 12.05
CA GLY A 57 -7.85 -7.89 11.25
C GLY A 57 -7.18 -7.99 9.88
N ARG A 58 -6.35 -7.01 9.51
CA ARG A 58 -5.59 -7.00 8.26
C ARG A 58 -4.51 -8.08 8.22
N GLU A 59 -4.08 -8.53 9.40
CA GLU A 59 -3.06 -9.55 9.63
C GLU A 59 -3.47 -10.90 9.02
N ASP A 60 -4.74 -11.29 9.15
CA ASP A 60 -5.26 -12.57 8.61
C ASP A 60 -5.12 -12.64 7.08
N PHE A 61 -5.41 -11.52 6.40
CA PHE A 61 -5.19 -11.41 4.95
C PHE A 61 -3.70 -11.51 4.61
N LEU A 62 -2.83 -10.81 5.36
CA LEU A 62 -1.39 -10.82 5.12
C LEU A 62 -0.80 -12.22 5.28
N GLU A 63 -1.18 -12.94 6.34
CA GLU A 63 -0.79 -14.33 6.55
C GLU A 63 -1.25 -15.21 5.39
N LYS A 64 -2.51 -15.07 4.98
CA LYS A 64 -3.07 -15.89 3.89
C LYS A 64 -2.37 -15.64 2.56
N VAL A 65 -2.05 -14.38 2.24
CA VAL A 65 -1.26 -14.03 1.06
C VAL A 65 0.14 -14.63 1.14
N SER A 66 0.81 -14.52 2.30
CA SER A 66 2.17 -15.05 2.49
C SER A 66 2.24 -16.56 2.24
N ILE A 67 1.31 -17.33 2.83
CA ILE A 67 1.27 -18.79 2.68
C ILE A 67 1.12 -19.20 1.22
N ILE A 68 0.27 -18.52 0.46
CA ILE A 68 0.04 -18.89 -0.93
C ILE A 68 1.24 -18.45 -1.78
N ASN A 69 1.78 -17.25 -1.54
CA ASN A 69 2.89 -16.72 -2.35
C ASN A 69 4.17 -17.58 -2.27
N ASP A 70 4.40 -18.29 -1.16
CA ASP A 70 5.54 -19.17 -0.99
C ASP A 70 5.46 -20.45 -1.84
N ASN A 71 4.26 -21.01 -2.10
CA ASN A 71 4.02 -22.12 -3.03
C ASN A 71 2.52 -22.54 -3.06
N PRO A 72 1.79 -22.42 -4.18
CA PRO A 72 2.16 -21.87 -5.49
C PRO A 72 1.93 -20.35 -5.58
N PRO A 73 2.77 -19.59 -6.31
CA PRO A 73 2.64 -18.14 -6.41
C PRO A 73 1.25 -17.72 -6.88
N ILE A 74 0.67 -16.72 -6.21
CA ILE A 74 -0.64 -16.18 -6.59
C ILE A 74 -0.52 -15.37 -7.88
N ASN A 75 -1.47 -15.58 -8.79
CA ASN A 75 -1.67 -14.64 -9.90
C ASN A 75 -2.59 -13.48 -9.47
N ALA A 76 -2.69 -12.44 -10.32
CA ALA A 76 -3.50 -11.25 -10.05
C ALA A 76 -4.99 -11.60 -9.78
N THR A 77 -5.57 -12.57 -10.49
CA THR A 77 -6.95 -12.99 -10.28
C THR A 77 -7.16 -13.60 -8.89
N GLN A 78 -6.26 -14.50 -8.47
CA GLN A 78 -6.31 -15.11 -7.15
C GLN A 78 -6.10 -14.07 -6.03
N ALA A 79 -5.15 -13.15 -6.22
CA ALA A 79 -4.90 -12.05 -5.29
C ALA A 79 -6.15 -11.17 -5.11
N ASN A 80 -6.82 -10.81 -6.21
CA ASN A 80 -8.04 -10.00 -6.18
C ASN A 80 -9.21 -10.73 -5.50
N GLN A 81 -9.40 -12.03 -5.80
CA GLN A 81 -10.43 -12.84 -5.16
C GLN A 81 -10.21 -12.96 -3.65
N LEU A 82 -8.97 -13.17 -3.23
CA LEU A 82 -8.62 -13.21 -1.81
C LEU A 82 -8.87 -11.84 -1.17
N ALA A 83 -8.41 -10.75 -1.78
CA ALA A 83 -8.62 -9.39 -1.28
C ALA A 83 -10.11 -9.07 -1.07
N LEU A 84 -10.98 -9.48 -2.00
CA LEU A 84 -12.43 -9.31 -1.90
C LEU A 84 -13.04 -10.01 -0.68
N GLN A 85 -12.54 -11.19 -0.30
CA GLN A 85 -13.01 -11.90 0.91
C GLN A 85 -12.75 -11.10 2.18
N TYR A 86 -11.74 -10.22 2.17
CA TYR A 86 -11.38 -9.33 3.27
C TYR A 86 -11.86 -7.88 3.02
N GLY A 87 -12.81 -7.68 2.12
CA GLY A 87 -13.43 -6.36 1.87
C GLY A 87 -12.54 -5.35 1.14
N GLN A 88 -11.45 -5.81 0.51
CA GLN A 88 -10.57 -4.99 -0.33
C GLN A 88 -10.94 -5.14 -1.81
N VAL A 89 -10.93 -4.03 -2.55
CA VAL A 89 -11.19 -4.01 -4.00
C VAL A 89 -9.96 -3.45 -4.69
N ASN A 90 -9.29 -4.28 -5.48
CA ASN A 90 -8.19 -3.83 -6.33
C ASN A 90 -8.76 -3.30 -7.65
N LEU A 91 -8.44 -2.06 -7.99
CA LEU A 91 -8.98 -1.38 -9.18
C LEU A 91 -8.12 -1.57 -10.44
N GLY A 92 -7.05 -2.38 -10.38
CA GLY A 92 -6.09 -2.56 -11.47
C GLY A 92 -5.10 -1.39 -11.57
N GLU A 93 -4.56 -1.17 -12.77
CA GLU A 93 -3.63 -0.07 -13.01
C GLU A 93 -4.33 1.30 -12.95
N ILE A 94 -3.80 2.19 -12.12
CA ILE A 94 -4.15 3.60 -12.12
C ILE A 94 -3.30 4.27 -13.21
N SER A 95 -3.91 4.69 -14.32
CA SER A 95 -3.19 5.13 -15.54
C SER A 95 -2.54 6.52 -15.45
N ASN A 96 -2.66 7.22 -14.32
CA ASN A 96 -2.22 8.62 -14.18
C ASN A 96 -1.12 8.83 -13.13
N TRP A 97 -0.31 7.82 -12.82
CA TRP A 97 0.88 7.99 -11.98
C TRP A 97 1.97 8.79 -12.71
N GLU A 98 2.48 9.85 -12.07
CA GLU A 98 3.68 10.56 -12.53
C GLU A 98 4.81 10.22 -11.56
N ASP A 99 6.00 9.90 -12.05
CA ASP A 99 7.16 9.67 -11.20
C ASP A 99 7.63 11.02 -10.63
N LEU A 100 7.20 11.32 -9.40
CA LEU A 100 7.62 12.53 -8.69
C LEU A 100 9.08 12.40 -8.24
N ASN A 101 9.77 13.51 -8.03
CA ASN A 101 11.11 13.47 -7.45
C ASN A 101 11.04 13.40 -5.92
N CYS A 102 10.78 12.21 -5.36
CA CYS A 102 10.70 12.00 -3.91
C CYS A 102 12.09 11.81 -3.29
N VAL A 103 12.86 12.89 -3.19
CA VAL A 103 14.18 12.87 -2.53
C VAL A 103 14.06 13.06 -1.01
N SER A 104 14.82 12.26 -0.26
CA SER A 104 15.02 12.40 1.19
C SER A 104 16.17 13.35 1.51
#